data_AF-E8R0G3-F1
#
_entry.id   AF-E8R0G3-F1
#
_cell.length_a   1.000
_cell.length_b   1.000
_cell.length_c   1.000
_cell.angle_alpha   90.00
_cell.angle_beta   90.00
_cell.angle_gamma   90.00
#
_symmetry.space_group_name_H-M   'P 1'
#
loop_
_entity.id
_entity.type
_entity.pdbx_description
1 polymer ?
#
loop_
_entity_poly.entity_id
_entity_poly.type
_entity_poly.pdbx_seq_one_letter_code
_entity_poly.pdbx_strand_id
1 'polypeptide(L)'
;MTIGPEQSERRRDPLEWTTPSPGPTVAAVVVWGQAAVGQPAGSNPVILPELRWWLDDQLLAHPDPIQGVGWTLSALAIGLAGLLLPPLIAQRTRGLAQVFDVSGHLQIVRAALRRLLGRFRSVGVLFLVILTSWTFWQFSFVSDSLRALDHLEDLKRFASLGSPWERALEQGLLSALMPHRVIGGLSHAPILSLLGAIMMFQAVFELQSMGPRLSLRARRGIFWMHLAWIVLVLNLIANLIQSRHPLDLPPRGFGSLETPVLAILRVLADATLLSWLAVELRRSGRLDEPTTIDGVGIGRVLPGMIVSVAVTLPGVWLAHLLWTPGATPRPALLDTQLIQAVILAQGFGLAFVAWFAVPVWRRPSVRSLLKGLGWIWREQGGRIWTLTVLAAAANGVFAFLVTGMLLQLTPRSWVLAAIAGYLEYAGLFIGLVWLACLVEVGEQALPVSTITSSTGSPARSGVAPTGVVG
;
A
#
# COMPACT_ATOMS: atom_id res chain seq x y z
N MET A 1 35.97 27.11 -70.14
CA MET A 1 34.75 26.49 -70.71
C MET A 1 34.07 25.75 -69.56
N THR A 2 32.85 26.21 -69.23
CA THR A 2 31.82 25.61 -68.36
C THR A 2 31.71 24.08 -68.54
N ILE A 3 31.41 23.26 -67.53
CA ILE A 3 30.16 22.97 -66.79
C ILE A 3 30.61 22.14 -65.56
N GLY A 4 30.18 22.24 -64.30
CA GLY A 4 28.85 22.34 -63.66
C GLY A 4 29.01 21.81 -62.19
N PRO A 5 28.02 22.03 -61.30
CA PRO A 5 28.25 22.19 -59.85
C PRO A 5 27.91 20.94 -59.01
N GLU A 6 28.64 20.72 -57.91
CA GLU A 6 28.19 19.87 -56.79
C GLU A 6 28.31 20.65 -55.47
N GLN A 7 27.18 21.22 -55.05
CA GLN A 7 26.85 21.47 -53.66
C GLN A 7 25.63 20.61 -53.33
N SER A 8 25.73 19.74 -52.32
CA SER A 8 24.63 19.53 -51.37
C SER A 8 25.10 18.72 -50.16
N GLU A 9 25.20 19.42 -49.04
CA GLU A 9 24.67 19.06 -47.72
C GLU A 9 24.64 17.58 -47.30
N ARG A 10 25.50 17.31 -46.31
CA ARG A 10 25.40 16.18 -45.38
C ARG A 10 24.04 16.19 -44.65
N ARG A 11 23.10 15.37 -45.13
CA ARG A 11 22.01 14.83 -44.29
C ARG A 11 22.56 13.65 -43.49
N ARG A 12 22.51 13.76 -42.17
CA ARG A 12 22.65 12.62 -41.25
C ARG A 12 21.28 11.97 -41.13
N ASP A 13 21.10 10.80 -41.73
CA ASP A 13 19.95 9.93 -41.47
C ASP A 13 20.18 9.14 -40.17
N PRO A 14 19.10 8.80 -39.44
CA PRO A 14 19.18 8.11 -38.15
C PRO A 14 19.49 6.61 -38.34
N LEU A 15 20.27 6.06 -37.41
CA LEU A 15 20.63 4.65 -37.29
C LEU A 15 19.43 3.70 -37.51
N GLU A 16 19.35 3.10 -38.70
CA GLU A 16 18.59 1.89 -38.95
C GLU A 16 19.25 0.72 -38.21
N TRP A 17 18.49 0.11 -37.31
CA TRP A 17 18.87 -1.15 -36.68
C TRP A 17 18.65 -2.27 -37.71
N THR A 18 19.74 -2.74 -38.32
CA THR A 18 19.75 -3.96 -39.13
C THR A 18 19.41 -5.18 -38.27
N THR A 19 18.31 -5.85 -38.59
CA THR A 19 17.93 -7.16 -38.04
C THR A 19 18.90 -8.25 -38.50
N PRO A 20 19.39 -9.17 -37.63
CA PRO A 20 20.12 -10.35 -38.07
C PRO A 20 19.15 -11.43 -38.56
N SER A 21 19.46 -12.02 -39.71
CA SER A 21 18.82 -13.22 -40.27
C SER A 21 19.12 -14.46 -39.39
N PRO A 22 18.13 -15.31 -39.06
CA PRO A 22 18.38 -16.52 -38.27
C PRO A 22 18.80 -17.69 -39.19
N GLY A 23 20.05 -18.14 -39.03
CA GLY A 23 20.49 -19.48 -39.45
C GLY A 23 20.33 -20.49 -38.31
N PRO A 24 20.19 -21.79 -38.59
CA PRO A 24 19.71 -22.77 -37.62
C PRO A 24 20.88 -23.31 -36.78
N THR A 25 21.03 -22.82 -35.56
CA THR A 25 21.79 -23.49 -34.51
C THR A 25 20.85 -23.81 -33.36
N VAL A 26 20.37 -25.05 -33.37
CA VAL A 26 19.54 -25.67 -32.33
C VAL A 26 20.38 -25.79 -31.06
N ALA A 27 20.21 -24.83 -30.13
CA ALA A 27 20.63 -24.97 -28.74
C ALA A 27 19.74 -24.09 -27.84
N ALA A 28 18.78 -24.74 -27.20
CA ALA A 28 18.04 -24.28 -26.00
C ALA A 28 17.23 -22.97 -26.10
N VAL A 29 16.38 -22.85 -27.12
CA VAL A 29 15.08 -22.18 -26.95
C VAL A 29 14.08 -23.26 -26.55
N VAL A 30 14.00 -23.54 -25.26
CA VAL A 30 12.92 -24.35 -24.70
C VAL A 30 11.69 -23.45 -24.67
N VAL A 31 10.94 -23.55 -25.76
CA VAL A 31 9.61 -22.97 -25.96
C VAL A 31 8.72 -23.37 -24.78
N TRP A 32 8.22 -22.38 -24.05
CA TRP A 32 7.13 -22.55 -23.08
C TRP A 32 5.81 -22.78 -23.82
N GLY A 33 5.72 -23.98 -24.39
CA GLY A 33 4.53 -24.60 -24.97
C GLY A 33 4.27 -25.95 -24.33
N GLN A 34 4.67 -26.14 -23.07
CA GLN A 34 4.37 -27.33 -22.29
C GLN A 34 3.49 -26.99 -21.09
N ALA A 35 2.35 -26.35 -21.36
CA ALA A 35 1.12 -26.94 -20.88
C ALA A 35 0.90 -28.21 -21.72
N ALA A 36 1.42 -29.31 -21.17
CA ALA A 36 0.93 -30.67 -21.36
C ALA A 36 1.05 -31.34 -22.73
N VAL A 37 1.96 -32.30 -22.78
CA VAL A 37 1.61 -33.58 -23.39
C VAL A 37 0.48 -34.18 -22.53
N GLY A 38 -0.78 -33.88 -22.91
CA GLY A 38 -1.97 -34.54 -22.35
C GLY A 38 -3.02 -33.68 -21.62
N GLN A 39 -2.95 -32.34 -21.59
CA GLN A 39 -4.07 -31.53 -21.08
C GLN A 39 -4.96 -31.08 -22.24
N PRO A 40 -6.28 -31.30 -22.15
CA PRO A 40 -7.22 -30.85 -23.16
C PRO A 40 -7.17 -29.33 -23.28
N ALA A 41 -7.33 -28.85 -24.50
CA ALA A 41 -7.23 -27.45 -24.95
C ALA A 41 -8.28 -26.48 -24.35
N GLY A 42 -8.69 -26.68 -23.10
CA GLY A 42 -9.66 -25.86 -22.37
C GLY A 42 -9.16 -25.32 -21.03
N SER A 43 -7.91 -25.53 -20.63
CA SER A 43 -7.31 -24.88 -19.45
C SER A 43 -6.71 -23.53 -19.82
N ASN A 44 -7.54 -22.48 -19.74
CA ASN A 44 -7.19 -21.09 -20.10
C ASN A 44 -5.94 -20.56 -19.36
N PRO A 45 -4.84 -20.20 -20.05
CA PRO A 45 -3.74 -19.43 -19.48
C PRO A 45 -4.02 -17.91 -19.41
N VAL A 46 -5.20 -17.46 -19.88
CA VAL A 46 -5.57 -16.02 -20.03
C VAL A 46 -5.91 -15.33 -18.70
N ILE A 47 -6.25 -16.09 -17.64
CA ILE A 47 -6.68 -15.54 -16.33
C ILE A 47 -5.49 -15.10 -15.45
N LEU A 48 -4.31 -15.69 -15.67
CA LEU A 48 -3.11 -15.42 -14.85
C LEU A 48 -2.49 -14.03 -15.11
N PRO A 49 -2.42 -13.49 -16.34
CA PRO A 49 -1.81 -12.18 -16.55
C PRO A 49 -2.58 -11.01 -15.90
N GLU A 50 -3.90 -11.10 -15.78
CA GLU A 50 -4.74 -10.00 -15.28
C GLU A 50 -4.69 -9.86 -13.74
N LEU A 51 -4.79 -10.99 -13.03
CA LEU A 51 -4.65 -11.03 -11.57
C LEU A 51 -3.23 -10.66 -11.11
N ARG A 52 -2.24 -10.85 -11.97
CA ARG A 52 -0.85 -10.45 -11.72
C ARG A 52 -0.76 -8.97 -11.36
N TRP A 53 -1.45 -8.08 -12.06
CA TRP A 53 -1.42 -6.65 -11.77
C TRP A 53 -1.95 -6.31 -10.38
N TRP A 54 -2.93 -7.09 -9.88
CA TRP A 54 -3.42 -6.96 -8.51
C TRP A 54 -2.43 -7.48 -7.45
N LEU A 55 -1.52 -8.37 -7.83
CA LEU A 55 -0.52 -8.97 -6.95
C LEU A 55 0.83 -8.26 -7.01
N ASP A 56 1.17 -7.67 -8.15
CA ASP A 56 2.46 -7.01 -8.39
C ASP A 56 2.36 -5.49 -8.17
N ASP A 57 1.25 -4.86 -8.58
CA ASP A 57 1.07 -3.41 -8.53
C ASP A 57 0.07 -2.99 -7.45
N GLN A 58 0.33 -1.83 -6.84
CA GLN A 58 -0.54 -1.22 -5.84
C GLN A 58 -1.67 -0.44 -6.45
N LEU A 59 -1.45 0.05 -7.68
CA LEU A 59 -2.41 0.84 -8.40
C LEU A 59 -2.75 0.15 -9.70
N LEU A 60 -4.05 0.11 -9.95
CA LEU A 60 -4.60 -0.62 -11.07
C LEU A 60 -4.20 0.14 -12.33
N ALA A 61 -3.45 -0.51 -13.19
CA ALA A 61 -3.37 -0.19 -14.61
C ALA A 61 -3.81 -1.45 -15.35
N HIS A 62 -5.13 -1.70 -15.36
CA HIS A 62 -5.66 -2.87 -16.07
C HIS A 62 -5.66 -2.60 -17.59
N PRO A 63 -5.04 -3.46 -18.42
CA PRO A 63 -5.01 -3.26 -19.87
C PRO A 63 -6.35 -3.55 -20.55
N ASP A 64 -7.19 -4.44 -20.00
CA ASP A 64 -8.52 -4.72 -20.55
C ASP A 64 -9.62 -3.84 -19.96
N PRO A 65 -10.71 -3.58 -20.71
CA PRO A 65 -11.85 -2.85 -20.19
C PRO A 65 -12.51 -3.71 -19.13
N ILE A 66 -12.38 -3.31 -17.87
CA ILE A 66 -13.35 -3.74 -16.86
C ILE A 66 -14.70 -3.27 -17.39
N GLN A 67 -15.66 -4.17 -17.62
CA GLN A 67 -16.96 -3.81 -18.20
C GLN A 67 -17.61 -2.65 -17.43
N GLY A 68 -17.42 -1.44 -17.96
CA GLY A 68 -18.00 -0.17 -17.51
C GLY A 68 -17.36 0.48 -16.29
N VAL A 69 -17.01 1.76 -16.46
CA VAL A 69 -16.96 2.82 -15.43
C VAL A 69 -18.03 2.63 -14.33
N GLY A 70 -19.22 2.17 -14.69
CA GLY A 70 -20.34 1.92 -13.78
C GLY A 70 -20.05 0.90 -12.67
N TRP A 71 -19.27 -0.16 -12.92
CA TRP A 71 -18.96 -1.14 -11.88
C TRP A 71 -18.00 -0.59 -10.83
N THR A 72 -16.95 0.09 -11.27
CA THR A 72 -15.98 0.75 -10.38
C THR A 72 -16.65 1.86 -9.56
N LEU A 73 -17.53 2.66 -10.19
CA LEU A 73 -18.37 3.63 -9.50
C LEU A 73 -19.26 2.95 -8.46
N SER A 74 -19.86 1.81 -8.79
CA SER A 74 -20.71 1.06 -7.85
C SER A 74 -19.90 0.56 -6.66
N ALA A 75 -18.72 -0.01 -6.88
CA ALA A 75 -17.83 -0.45 -5.81
C ALA A 75 -17.40 0.72 -4.90
N LEU A 76 -17.08 1.88 -5.49
CA LEU A 76 -16.73 3.09 -4.75
C LEU A 76 -17.92 3.61 -3.94
N ALA A 77 -19.10 3.69 -4.56
CA ALA A 77 -20.33 4.14 -3.91
C ALA A 77 -20.72 3.21 -2.75
N ILE A 78 -20.65 1.89 -2.95
CA ILE A 78 -20.92 0.89 -1.90
C ILE A 78 -19.93 1.02 -0.75
N GLY A 79 -18.62 1.14 -1.05
CA GLY A 79 -17.58 1.33 -0.05
C GLY A 79 -17.77 2.58 0.79
N LEU A 80 -18.00 3.72 0.13
CA LEU A 80 -18.26 5.00 0.79
C LEU A 80 -19.59 5.02 1.54
N ALA A 81 -20.65 4.41 1.01
CA ALA A 81 -21.93 4.27 1.71
C ALA A 81 -21.78 3.38 2.95
N GLY A 82 -21.06 2.27 2.84
CA GLY A 82 -20.72 1.38 3.95
C GLY A 82 -19.90 2.09 5.02
N LEU A 83 -19.03 3.01 4.64
CA LEU A 83 -18.27 3.86 5.56
C LEU A 83 -19.16 4.93 6.24
N LEU A 84 -20.16 5.47 5.55
CA LEU A 84 -21.07 6.50 6.06
C LEU A 84 -22.16 5.94 6.98
N LEU A 85 -22.55 4.67 6.78
CA LEU A 85 -23.67 4.07 7.50
C LEU A 85 -23.45 4.01 9.02
N PRO A 86 -22.29 3.54 9.55
CA PRO A 86 -22.02 3.55 11.00
C PRO A 86 -22.14 4.93 11.65
N PRO A 87 -21.56 6.02 11.11
CA PRO A 87 -21.76 7.36 11.69
C PRO A 87 -23.20 7.83 11.65
N LEU A 88 -23.96 7.56 10.58
CA LEU A 88 -25.37 7.94 10.52
C LEU A 88 -26.20 7.23 11.60
N ILE A 89 -25.94 5.94 11.82
CA ILE A 89 -26.60 5.17 12.87
C ILE A 89 -26.19 5.68 14.27
N ALA A 90 -24.89 5.92 14.46
CA ALA A 90 -24.31 6.27 15.75
C ALA A 90 -24.56 7.73 16.19
N GLN A 91 -24.59 8.67 15.23
CA GLN A 91 -24.61 10.11 15.50
C GLN A 91 -25.87 10.83 14.98
N ARG A 92 -26.67 10.18 14.13
CA ARG A 92 -27.85 10.77 13.47
C ARG A 92 -27.48 12.09 12.77
N THR A 93 -28.17 13.19 13.10
CA THR A 93 -27.99 14.52 12.48
C THR A 93 -26.60 15.12 12.72
N ARG A 94 -25.93 14.78 13.84
CA ARG A 94 -24.55 15.25 14.09
C ARG A 94 -23.56 14.67 13.10
N GLY A 95 -23.78 13.43 12.64
CA GLY A 95 -22.93 12.80 11.63
C GLY A 95 -22.97 13.55 10.30
N LEU A 96 -24.16 13.94 9.86
CA LEU A 96 -24.33 14.76 8.66
C LEU A 96 -23.73 16.17 8.86
N ALA A 97 -23.93 16.80 10.01
CA ALA A 97 -23.33 18.09 10.30
C ALA A 97 -21.78 18.03 10.23
N GLN A 98 -21.17 16.95 10.74
CA GLN A 98 -19.74 16.72 10.62
C GLN A 98 -19.28 16.57 9.17
N VAL A 99 -20.07 15.93 8.31
CA VAL A 99 -19.73 15.79 6.87
C VAL A 99 -19.57 17.14 6.18
N PHE A 100 -20.32 18.15 6.60
CA PHE A 100 -20.26 19.49 6.02
C PHE A 100 -19.45 20.50 6.86
N ASP A 101 -18.76 20.06 7.92
CA ASP A 101 -17.91 20.91 8.76
C ASP A 101 -16.55 21.19 8.08
N VAL A 102 -16.59 22.02 7.03
CA VAL A 102 -15.39 22.40 6.24
C VAL A 102 -14.29 22.97 7.14
N SER A 103 -14.64 23.80 8.13
CA SER A 103 -13.68 24.35 9.09
C SER A 103 -12.96 23.25 9.89
N GLY A 104 -13.71 22.27 10.40
CA GLY A 104 -13.14 21.14 11.14
C GLY A 104 -12.24 20.27 10.28
N HIS A 105 -12.64 19.99 9.04
CA HIS A 105 -11.81 19.23 8.09
C HIS A 105 -10.48 19.95 7.80
N LEU A 106 -10.53 21.26 7.54
CA LEU A 106 -9.33 22.05 7.28
C LEU A 106 -8.40 22.09 8.50
N GLN A 107 -8.94 22.17 9.72
CA GLN A 107 -8.14 22.12 10.94
C GLN A 107 -7.42 20.77 11.10
N ILE A 108 -8.12 19.66 10.85
CA ILE A 108 -7.53 18.31 10.89
C ILE A 108 -6.44 18.16 9.82
N VAL A 109 -6.72 18.56 8.57
CA VAL A 109 -5.73 18.50 7.49
C VAL A 109 -4.50 19.36 7.81
N ARG A 110 -4.68 20.57 8.34
CA ARG A 110 -3.56 21.43 8.76
C ARG A 110 -2.77 20.81 9.91
N ALA A 111 -3.42 20.17 10.88
CA ALA A 111 -2.74 19.47 11.95
C ALA A 111 -1.94 18.26 11.43
N ALA A 112 -2.54 17.46 10.53
CA ALA A 112 -1.91 16.34 9.86
C ALA A 112 -0.70 16.75 9.02
N LEU A 113 -0.80 17.84 8.25
CA LEU A 113 0.32 18.39 7.50
C LEU A 113 1.43 18.90 8.42
N ARG A 114 1.10 19.59 9.52
CA ARG A 114 2.10 20.02 10.52
C ARG A 114 2.82 18.83 11.15
N ARG A 115 2.12 17.72 11.43
CA ARG A 115 2.72 16.47 11.91
C ARG A 115 3.72 15.88 10.90
N LEU A 116 3.30 15.78 9.64
CA LEU A 116 4.16 15.30 8.56
C LEU A 116 5.41 16.18 8.41
N LEU A 117 5.26 17.50 8.45
CA LEU A 117 6.36 18.45 8.37
C LEU A 117 7.26 18.42 9.62
N GLY A 118 6.69 18.22 10.82
CA GLY A 118 7.44 18.11 12.07
C GLY A 118 8.39 16.92 12.12
N ARG A 119 8.12 15.86 11.34
CA ARG A 119 9.02 14.72 11.11
C ARG A 119 9.41 14.59 9.64
N PHE A 120 9.58 15.73 8.94
CA PHE A 120 9.93 15.77 7.52
C PHE A 120 11.20 14.98 7.20
N ARG A 121 12.16 14.88 8.13
CA ARG A 121 13.34 14.01 7.93
C ARG A 121 12.96 12.54 7.79
N SER A 122 12.16 11.99 8.68
CA SER A 122 11.75 10.57 8.64
C SER A 122 10.78 10.29 7.50
N VAL A 123 9.81 11.19 7.27
CA VAL A 123 8.82 11.07 6.18
C VAL A 123 9.47 11.33 4.81
N GLY A 124 10.42 12.27 4.75
CA GLY A 124 11.20 12.56 3.55
C GLY A 124 12.18 11.44 3.20
N VAL A 125 12.81 10.81 4.20
CA VAL A 125 13.61 9.58 3.98
C VAL A 125 12.71 8.45 3.50
N LEU A 126 11.53 8.26 4.08
CA LEU A 126 10.55 7.28 3.61
C LEU A 126 10.19 7.52 2.13
N PHE A 127 9.83 8.76 1.79
CA PHE A 127 9.48 9.13 0.42
C PHE A 127 10.66 8.92 -0.53
N LEU A 128 11.87 9.34 -0.15
CA LEU A 128 13.08 9.16 -0.95
C LEU A 128 13.42 7.67 -1.14
N VAL A 129 13.26 6.86 -0.10
CA VAL A 129 13.52 5.41 -0.15
C VAL A 129 12.52 4.73 -1.07
N ILE A 130 11.24 5.08 -0.98
CA ILE A 130 10.21 4.53 -1.87
C ILE A 130 10.45 5.01 -3.31
N LEU A 131 10.74 6.30 -3.52
CA LEU A 131 11.13 6.89 -4.80
C LEU A 131 12.30 6.14 -5.43
N THR A 132 13.37 5.92 -4.65
CA THR A 132 14.58 5.23 -5.11
C THR A 132 14.31 3.76 -5.40
N SER A 133 13.55 3.08 -4.53
CA SER A 133 13.15 1.67 -4.72
C SER A 133 12.39 1.49 -6.00
N TRP A 134 11.42 2.37 -6.26
CA TRP A 134 10.59 2.31 -7.43
C TRP A 134 11.35 2.70 -8.69
N THR A 135 12.15 3.77 -8.66
CA THR A 135 12.98 4.19 -9.80
C THR A 135 13.97 3.09 -10.19
N PHE A 136 14.59 2.44 -9.21
CA PHE A 136 15.48 1.31 -9.44
C PHE A 136 14.74 0.13 -10.09
N TRP A 137 13.51 -0.14 -9.63
CA TRP A 137 12.68 -1.21 -10.18
C TRP A 137 12.24 -0.89 -11.61
N GLN A 138 11.83 0.33 -11.91
CA GLN A 138 11.53 0.73 -13.29
C GLN A 138 12.74 0.62 -14.22
N PHE A 139 13.92 0.99 -13.72
CA PHE A 139 15.14 0.89 -14.52
C PHE A 139 15.48 -0.58 -14.84
N SER A 140 15.36 -1.48 -13.86
CA SER A 140 15.55 -2.91 -14.12
C SER A 140 14.50 -3.48 -15.07
N PHE A 141 13.27 -2.97 -15.04
CA PHE A 141 12.20 -3.34 -15.97
C PHE A 141 12.46 -2.90 -17.42
N VAL A 142 12.87 -1.64 -17.63
CA VAL A 142 13.17 -1.12 -18.98
C VAL A 142 14.39 -1.82 -19.59
N SER A 143 15.32 -2.30 -18.76
CA SER A 143 16.48 -3.05 -19.22
C SER A 143 16.17 -4.48 -19.69
N ASP A 144 14.99 -5.02 -19.35
CA ASP A 144 14.56 -6.36 -19.76
C ASP A 144 13.73 -6.30 -21.06
N SER A 145 14.38 -6.62 -22.18
CA SER A 145 13.81 -6.46 -23.53
C SER A 145 12.50 -7.21 -23.78
N LEU A 146 12.27 -8.34 -23.08
CA LEU A 146 11.04 -9.13 -23.23
C LEU A 146 9.85 -8.45 -22.53
N ARG A 147 10.05 -7.97 -21.30
CA ARG A 147 9.00 -7.23 -20.56
C ARG A 147 8.63 -5.92 -21.24
N ALA A 148 9.60 -5.27 -21.88
CA ALA A 148 9.35 -4.05 -22.64
C ALA A 148 8.41 -4.28 -23.83
N LEU A 149 8.47 -5.45 -24.48
CA LEU A 149 7.58 -5.81 -25.57
C LEU A 149 6.16 -6.12 -25.08
N ASP A 150 6.03 -6.88 -23.98
CA ASP A 150 4.75 -7.19 -23.36
C ASP A 150 3.99 -5.91 -22.96
N HIS A 151 4.64 -4.96 -22.29
CA HIS A 151 4.01 -3.69 -21.91
C HIS A 151 3.63 -2.82 -23.11
N LEU A 152 4.37 -2.90 -24.22
CA LEU A 152 3.99 -2.20 -25.44
C LEU A 152 2.73 -2.83 -26.06
N GLU A 153 2.59 -4.15 -25.99
CA GLU A 153 1.40 -4.85 -26.44
C GLU A 153 0.20 -4.52 -25.54
N ASP A 154 0.37 -4.56 -24.22
CA ASP A 154 -0.64 -4.16 -23.24
C ASP A 154 -1.09 -2.70 -23.45
N LEU A 155 -0.15 -1.78 -23.71
CA LEU A 155 -0.47 -0.38 -23.98
C LEU A 155 -1.26 -0.23 -25.27
N LYS A 156 -0.90 -0.97 -26.32
CA LYS A 156 -1.63 -0.95 -27.60
C LYS A 156 -3.03 -1.52 -27.44
N ARG A 157 -3.20 -2.57 -26.64
CA ARG A 157 -4.51 -3.11 -26.27
C ARG A 157 -5.31 -2.06 -25.48
N PHE A 158 -4.74 -1.51 -24.42
CA PHE A 158 -5.37 -0.49 -23.59
C PHE A 158 -5.83 0.74 -24.40
N ALA A 159 -4.99 1.20 -25.34
CA ALA A 159 -5.28 2.33 -26.22
C ALA A 159 -6.29 2.00 -27.34
N SER A 160 -6.39 0.75 -27.79
CA SER A 160 -7.32 0.36 -28.87
C SER A 160 -8.77 0.22 -28.41
N LEU A 161 -8.97 0.11 -27.10
CA LEU A 161 -10.27 -0.21 -26.52
C LEU A 161 -11.15 1.02 -26.22
N GLY A 162 -10.70 2.26 -26.43
CA GLY A 162 -11.49 3.45 -26.15
C GLY A 162 -10.71 4.75 -26.28
N SER A 163 -11.36 5.88 -26.02
CA SER A 163 -10.65 7.16 -26.00
C SER A 163 -9.66 7.23 -24.82
N PRO A 164 -8.53 7.95 -24.97
CA PRO A 164 -7.57 8.13 -23.87
C PRO A 164 -8.21 8.68 -22.58
N TRP A 165 -9.24 9.51 -22.72
CA TRP A 165 -9.92 10.13 -21.59
C TRP A 165 -10.90 9.19 -20.87
N GLU A 166 -11.58 8.28 -21.59
CA GLU A 166 -12.37 7.21 -20.96
C GLU A 166 -11.47 6.29 -20.15
N ARG A 167 -10.31 5.92 -20.71
CA ARG A 167 -9.30 5.11 -20.04
C ARG A 167 -8.73 5.81 -18.82
N ALA A 168 -8.43 7.11 -18.95
CA ALA A 168 -8.02 7.92 -17.82
C ALA A 168 -9.10 7.99 -16.72
N LEU A 169 -10.37 8.07 -17.09
CA LEU A 169 -11.48 8.12 -16.13
C LEU A 169 -11.59 6.80 -15.37
N GLU A 170 -11.48 5.67 -16.05
CA GLU A 170 -11.44 4.36 -15.42
C GLU A 170 -10.28 4.25 -14.43
N GLN A 171 -9.06 4.65 -14.81
CA GLN A 171 -7.92 4.65 -13.89
C GLN A 171 -8.09 5.63 -12.73
N GLY A 172 -8.71 6.78 -12.98
CA GLY A 172 -9.10 7.73 -11.94
C GLY A 172 -10.02 7.08 -10.89
N LEU A 173 -11.07 6.40 -11.35
CA LEU A 173 -12.01 5.74 -10.44
C LEU A 173 -11.42 4.55 -9.70
N LEU A 174 -10.58 3.77 -10.38
CA LEU A 174 -9.87 2.66 -9.76
C LEU A 174 -8.90 3.18 -8.71
N SER A 175 -8.14 4.24 -8.99
CA SER A 175 -7.24 4.90 -8.04
C SER A 175 -8.00 5.50 -6.85
N ALA A 176 -9.22 6.00 -7.05
CA ALA A 176 -10.06 6.53 -5.98
C ALA A 176 -10.38 5.47 -4.89
N LEU A 177 -10.40 4.18 -5.26
CA LEU A 177 -10.58 3.08 -4.33
C LEU A 177 -9.32 2.75 -3.50
N MET A 178 -8.15 3.26 -3.87
CA MET A 178 -6.85 2.78 -3.39
C MET A 178 -6.07 3.63 -2.36
N PRO A 179 -6.52 4.80 -1.83
CA PRO A 179 -5.69 5.56 -0.87
C PRO A 179 -5.26 4.73 0.34
N HIS A 180 -6.15 3.87 0.83
CA HIS A 180 -5.89 2.98 1.95
C HIS A 180 -5.06 1.74 1.55
N ARG A 181 -5.13 1.33 0.28
CA ARG A 181 -4.32 0.23 -0.25
C ARG A 181 -2.86 0.61 -0.36
N VAL A 182 -2.56 1.80 -0.88
CA VAL A 182 -1.17 2.24 -1.03
C VAL A 182 -0.46 2.32 0.33
N ILE A 183 -1.15 2.82 1.35
CA ILE A 183 -0.63 2.87 2.73
C ILE A 183 -0.62 1.48 3.38
N GLY A 184 -1.58 0.63 3.03
CA GLY A 184 -1.70 -0.72 3.53
C GLY A 184 -0.77 -1.72 2.85
N GLY A 185 -0.10 -1.37 1.74
CA GLY A 185 0.72 -2.27 0.93
C GLY A 185 2.23 -1.95 0.95
N LEU A 186 2.73 -1.13 1.87
CA LEU A 186 4.10 -0.61 1.83
C LEU A 186 5.22 -1.66 1.63
N SER A 187 4.97 -2.92 1.96
CA SER A 187 5.92 -4.03 1.82
C SER A 187 6.26 -4.40 0.36
N HIS A 188 5.51 -3.91 -0.63
CA HIS A 188 5.85 -4.08 -2.05
C HIS A 188 7.16 -3.37 -2.43
N ALA A 189 7.58 -2.34 -1.68
CA ALA A 189 8.86 -1.68 -1.88
C ALA A 189 9.99 -2.46 -1.16
N PRO A 190 10.88 -3.19 -1.87
CA PRO A 190 11.91 -4.01 -1.24
C PRO A 190 12.90 -3.20 -0.40
N ILE A 191 13.28 -1.98 -0.84
CA ILE A 191 14.19 -1.13 -0.04
C ILE A 191 13.53 -0.71 1.27
N LEU A 192 12.21 -0.50 1.27
CA LEU A 192 11.47 -0.17 2.49
C LEU A 192 11.41 -1.37 3.45
N SER A 193 11.23 -2.59 2.92
CA SER A 193 11.32 -3.82 3.72
C SER A 193 12.72 -3.99 4.34
N LEU A 194 13.79 -3.72 3.57
CA LEU A 194 15.17 -3.76 4.06
C LEU A 194 15.42 -2.73 5.18
N LEU A 195 15.05 -1.47 4.95
CA LEU A 195 15.22 -0.39 5.93
C LEU A 195 14.43 -0.69 7.20
N GLY A 196 13.17 -1.09 7.05
CA GLY A 196 12.34 -1.51 8.17
C GLY A 196 12.98 -2.66 8.96
N ALA A 197 13.51 -3.69 8.28
CA ALA A 197 14.17 -4.82 8.94
C ALA A 197 15.38 -4.36 9.77
N ILE A 198 16.24 -3.49 9.20
CA ILE A 198 17.39 -2.93 9.91
C ILE A 198 16.94 -2.13 11.14
N MET A 199 15.94 -1.28 10.99
CA MET A 199 15.40 -0.44 12.07
C MET A 199 14.77 -1.28 13.19
N MET A 200 13.97 -2.29 12.85
CA MET A 200 13.36 -3.18 13.84
C MET A 200 14.41 -4.04 14.55
N PHE A 201 15.43 -4.51 13.83
CA PHE A 201 16.56 -5.25 14.40
C PHE A 201 17.37 -4.38 15.37
N GLN A 202 17.69 -3.14 14.99
CA GLN A 202 18.37 -2.18 15.88
C GLN A 202 17.54 -1.91 17.14
N ALA A 203 16.23 -1.67 16.99
CA ALA A 203 15.34 -1.45 18.13
C ALA A 203 15.28 -2.67 19.07
N VAL A 204 15.32 -3.89 18.53
CA VAL A 204 15.44 -5.12 19.34
C VAL A 204 16.73 -5.13 20.14
N PHE A 205 17.87 -4.85 19.49
CA PHE A 205 19.18 -4.89 20.13
C PHE A 205 19.29 -3.86 21.25
N GLU A 206 18.83 -2.63 21.00
CA GLU A 206 18.76 -1.57 22.01
C GLU A 206 17.90 -1.99 23.22
N LEU A 207 16.71 -2.55 22.97
CA LEU A 207 15.82 -2.99 24.05
C LEU A 207 16.40 -4.16 24.86
N GLN A 208 17.10 -5.09 24.22
CA GLN A 208 17.77 -6.21 24.91
C GLN A 208 18.96 -5.73 25.75
N SER A 209 19.69 -4.71 25.29
CA SER A 209 20.84 -4.14 26.01
C SER A 209 20.45 -3.52 27.37
N MET A 210 19.17 -3.18 27.58
CA MET A 210 18.65 -2.64 28.85
C MET A 210 18.54 -3.70 29.97
N GLY A 211 18.81 -4.98 29.69
CA GLY A 211 18.95 -6.04 30.69
C GLY A 211 17.63 -6.57 31.29
N PRO A 212 17.68 -7.35 32.39
CA PRO A 212 16.53 -8.09 32.93
C PRO A 212 15.42 -7.24 33.57
N ARG A 213 15.67 -5.94 33.78
CA ARG A 213 14.75 -4.98 34.44
C ARG A 213 13.59 -4.50 33.55
N LEU A 214 13.42 -5.09 32.38
CA LEU A 214 12.34 -4.75 31.46
C LEU A 214 10.97 -5.12 32.03
N SER A 215 10.06 -4.16 32.01
CA SER A 215 8.65 -4.40 32.32
C SER A 215 8.06 -5.49 31.40
N LEU A 216 7.03 -6.21 31.87
CA LEU A 216 6.29 -7.18 31.04
C LEU A 216 5.79 -6.57 29.71
N ARG A 217 5.50 -5.27 29.70
CA ARG A 217 5.10 -4.54 28.49
C ARG A 217 6.26 -4.43 27.51
N ALA A 218 7.45 -4.07 27.98
CA ALA A 218 8.64 -4.00 27.14
C ALA A 218 9.02 -5.38 26.59
N ARG A 219 8.92 -6.45 27.40
CA ARG A 219 9.16 -7.83 26.94
C ARG A 219 8.21 -8.27 25.82
N ARG A 220 6.91 -7.94 25.93
CA ARG A 220 5.94 -8.19 24.84
C ARG A 220 6.27 -7.37 23.60
N GLY A 221 6.70 -6.11 23.76
CA GLY A 221 7.18 -5.28 22.65
C GLY A 221 8.34 -5.94 21.90
N ILE A 222 9.35 -6.43 22.63
CA ILE A 222 10.53 -7.12 22.05
C ILE A 222 10.13 -8.34 21.21
N PHE A 223 9.17 -9.14 21.67
CA PHE A 223 8.65 -10.28 20.89
C PHE A 223 8.09 -9.83 19.53
N TRP A 224 7.23 -8.81 19.53
CA TRP A 224 6.66 -8.27 18.30
C TRP A 224 7.73 -7.66 17.39
N MET A 225 8.76 -7.04 17.95
CA MET A 225 9.86 -6.50 17.15
C MET A 225 10.76 -7.59 16.56
N HIS A 226 10.94 -8.74 17.22
CA HIS A 226 11.59 -9.90 16.61
C HIS A 226 10.81 -10.41 15.41
N LEU A 227 9.50 -10.60 15.60
CA LEU A 227 8.62 -11.03 14.52
C LEU A 227 8.68 -10.04 13.35
N ALA A 228 8.62 -8.75 13.65
CA ALA A 228 8.65 -7.68 12.67
C ALA A 228 9.88 -7.73 11.75
N TRP A 229 11.12 -7.78 12.30
CA TRP A 229 12.30 -7.80 11.44
C TRP A 229 12.42 -9.11 10.65
N ILE A 230 12.07 -10.26 11.25
CA ILE A 230 12.09 -11.56 10.55
C ILE A 230 11.13 -11.55 9.37
N VAL A 231 9.90 -11.09 9.59
CA VAL A 231 8.87 -10.97 8.56
C VAL A 231 9.35 -10.06 7.43
N LEU A 232 9.94 -8.90 7.74
CA LEU A 232 10.43 -7.98 6.71
C LEU A 232 11.58 -8.57 5.89
N VAL A 233 12.48 -9.34 6.52
CA VAL A 233 13.56 -10.05 5.81
C VAL A 233 12.99 -11.14 4.91
N LEU A 234 12.06 -11.95 5.41
CA LEU A 234 11.41 -12.99 4.61
C LEU A 234 10.63 -12.38 3.44
N ASN A 235 9.92 -11.26 3.66
CA ASN A 235 9.21 -10.55 2.61
C ASN A 235 10.16 -9.96 1.57
N LEU A 236 11.30 -9.39 2.00
CA LEU A 236 12.36 -8.94 1.11
C LEU A 236 12.88 -10.08 0.22
N ILE A 237 13.15 -11.25 0.81
CA ILE A 237 13.59 -12.44 0.06
C ILE A 237 12.52 -12.85 -0.94
N ALA A 238 11.25 -12.89 -0.53
CA ALA A 238 10.13 -13.22 -1.41
C ALA A 238 10.04 -12.25 -2.60
N ASN A 239 10.10 -10.93 -2.35
CA ASN A 239 10.10 -9.90 -3.40
C ASN A 239 11.30 -10.05 -4.35
N LEU A 240 12.50 -10.37 -3.83
CA LEU A 240 13.69 -10.59 -4.65
C LEU A 240 13.55 -11.83 -5.55
N ILE A 241 12.99 -12.92 -5.02
CA ILE A 241 12.72 -14.14 -5.80
C ILE A 241 11.69 -13.83 -6.90
N GLN A 242 10.57 -13.18 -6.55
CA GLN A 242 9.52 -12.78 -7.49
C GLN A 242 10.05 -11.83 -8.58
N SER A 243 10.96 -10.90 -8.24
CA SER A 243 11.54 -9.98 -9.22
C SER A 243 12.37 -10.67 -10.32
N ARG A 244 13.03 -11.79 -9.98
CA ARG A 244 13.89 -12.57 -10.89
C ARG A 244 13.12 -13.59 -11.71
N HIS A 245 12.00 -14.07 -11.20
CA HIS A 245 11.10 -15.00 -11.88
C HIS A 245 9.69 -14.40 -11.87
N PRO A 246 9.45 -13.35 -12.68
CA PRO A 246 8.22 -12.58 -12.62
C PRO A 246 6.98 -13.45 -12.79
N LEU A 247 7.02 -14.54 -13.58
CA LEU A 247 5.83 -15.37 -13.85
C LEU A 247 6.04 -16.81 -14.35
N ASP A 248 7.27 -17.32 -14.56
CA ASP A 248 7.44 -18.65 -15.17
C ASP A 248 7.18 -19.84 -14.23
N LEU A 249 6.92 -19.61 -12.95
CA LEU A 249 6.56 -20.69 -12.04
C LEU A 249 5.17 -20.41 -11.48
N PRO A 250 4.10 -21.11 -11.95
CA PRO A 250 3.12 -21.57 -10.97
C PRO A 250 3.92 -22.22 -9.83
N PRO A 251 3.56 -22.06 -8.55
CA PRO A 251 4.36 -22.57 -7.43
C PRO A 251 4.58 -24.08 -7.58
N ARG A 252 5.70 -24.47 -8.21
CA ARG A 252 5.91 -25.82 -8.77
C ARG A 252 6.44 -26.84 -7.75
N GLY A 253 6.71 -26.41 -6.52
CA GLY A 253 7.17 -27.28 -5.43
C GLY A 253 6.11 -27.62 -4.38
N PHE A 254 5.29 -26.64 -3.98
CA PHE A 254 4.30 -26.77 -2.89
C PHE A 254 2.88 -26.26 -3.21
N GLY A 255 2.61 -25.88 -4.47
CA GLY A 255 1.31 -25.89 -5.17
C GLY A 255 0.16 -25.04 -4.62
N SER A 256 -0.14 -25.08 -3.33
CA SER A 256 -1.33 -24.44 -2.73
C SER A 256 -1.04 -23.72 -1.41
N LEU A 257 0.04 -24.07 -0.71
CA LEU A 257 0.42 -23.44 0.57
C LEU A 257 1.30 -22.19 0.40
N GLU A 258 2.00 -22.06 -0.73
CA GLU A 258 2.92 -20.94 -0.97
C GLU A 258 2.18 -19.59 -1.07
N THR A 259 1.10 -19.53 -1.85
CA THR A 259 0.31 -18.32 -2.05
C THR A 259 -0.31 -17.77 -0.75
N PRO A 260 -0.99 -18.56 0.10
CA PRO A 260 -1.51 -18.05 1.37
C PRO A 260 -0.38 -17.66 2.34
N VAL A 261 0.76 -18.36 2.33
CA VAL A 261 1.93 -17.97 3.15
C VAL A 261 2.48 -16.62 2.71
N LEU A 262 2.63 -16.39 1.40
CA LEU A 262 3.06 -15.10 0.86
C LEU A 262 2.06 -13.97 1.18
N ALA A 263 0.76 -14.23 1.08
CA ALA A 263 -0.27 -13.25 1.45
C ALA A 263 -0.20 -12.88 2.94
N ILE A 264 -0.06 -13.87 3.83
CA ILE A 264 0.13 -13.65 5.27
C ILE A 264 1.41 -12.86 5.53
N LEU A 265 2.51 -13.24 4.87
CA LEU A 265 3.80 -12.59 5.01
C LEU A 265 3.73 -11.10 4.62
N ARG A 266 3.09 -10.79 3.50
CA ARG A 266 2.86 -9.42 3.02
C ARG A 266 2.03 -8.61 4.03
N VAL A 267 0.90 -9.14 4.50
CA VAL A 267 0.09 -8.44 5.52
C VAL A 267 0.85 -8.18 6.81
N LEU A 268 1.68 -9.12 7.26
CA LEU A 268 2.52 -8.90 8.43
C LEU A 268 3.59 -7.83 8.18
N ALA A 269 4.21 -7.82 6.99
CA ALA A 269 5.21 -6.84 6.59
C ALA A 269 4.59 -5.44 6.47
N ASP A 270 3.45 -5.33 5.81
CA ASP A 270 2.65 -4.12 5.68
C ASP A 270 2.23 -3.55 7.03
N ALA A 271 1.68 -4.40 7.90
CA ALA A 271 1.28 -3.99 9.24
C ALA A 271 2.49 -3.52 10.07
N THR A 272 3.68 -4.10 9.85
CA THR A 272 4.92 -3.68 10.51
C THR A 272 5.33 -2.28 10.07
N LEU A 273 5.41 -2.04 8.76
CA LEU A 273 5.76 -0.74 8.21
C LEU A 273 4.72 0.32 8.59
N LEU A 274 3.44 -0.02 8.53
CA LEU A 274 2.36 0.88 8.92
C LEU A 274 2.36 1.19 10.41
N SER A 275 2.70 0.23 11.27
CA SER A 275 2.85 0.47 12.71
C SER A 275 3.98 1.45 13.00
N TRP A 276 5.10 1.32 12.28
CA TRP A 276 6.19 2.26 12.36
C TRP A 276 5.76 3.67 11.97
N LEU A 277 5.11 3.83 10.81
CA LEU A 277 4.62 5.13 10.34
C LEU A 277 3.61 5.74 11.29
N ALA A 278 2.62 4.97 11.74
CA ALA A 278 1.58 5.48 12.62
C ALA A 278 2.13 5.89 13.98
N VAL A 279 3.14 5.19 14.50
CA VAL A 279 3.85 5.60 15.72
C VAL A 279 4.63 6.88 15.47
N GLU A 280 5.40 7.01 14.39
CA GLU A 280 6.12 8.26 14.09
C GLU A 280 5.18 9.45 13.89
N LEU A 281 4.05 9.28 13.20
CA LEU A 281 3.03 10.32 13.04
C LEU A 281 2.39 10.71 14.36
N ARG A 282 2.14 9.74 15.25
CA ARG A 282 1.64 10.01 16.61
C ARG A 282 2.64 10.85 17.41
N ARG A 283 3.93 10.48 17.36
CA ARG A 283 5.00 11.15 18.11
C ARG A 283 5.34 12.52 17.53
N SER A 284 5.18 12.73 16.22
CA SER A 284 5.42 14.01 15.55
C SER A 284 4.58 15.18 16.10
N GLY A 285 3.42 14.89 16.71
CA GLY A 285 2.60 15.92 17.36
C GLY A 285 3.10 16.34 18.75
N ARG A 286 4.18 15.74 19.25
CA ARG A 286 4.73 15.97 20.59
C ARG A 286 6.17 16.42 20.48
N LEU A 287 6.42 17.69 20.78
CA LEU A 287 7.72 18.34 20.58
C LEU A 287 8.84 17.80 21.48
N ASP A 288 8.49 17.18 22.61
CA ASP A 288 9.46 16.73 23.63
C ASP A 288 9.92 15.28 23.46
N GLU A 289 9.40 14.54 22.47
CA GLU A 289 9.73 13.12 22.33
C GLU A 289 11.02 12.89 21.52
N PRO A 290 11.91 11.98 21.97
CA PRO A 290 13.21 11.77 21.34
C PRO A 290 13.09 11.35 19.88
N THR A 291 14.10 11.66 19.07
CA THR A 291 14.17 11.33 17.63
C THR A 291 14.52 9.86 17.36
N THR A 292 14.80 9.07 18.39
CA THR A 292 15.07 7.63 18.29
C THR A 292 13.80 6.85 17.98
N ILE A 293 13.94 5.66 17.40
CA ILE A 293 12.83 4.77 17.03
C ILE A 293 12.14 4.26 18.31
N ASP A 294 10.81 4.43 18.42
CA ASP A 294 10.07 3.87 19.55
C ASP A 294 9.74 2.39 19.33
N GLY A 295 10.72 1.55 19.64
CA GLY A 295 10.62 0.10 19.51
C GLY A 295 9.41 -0.50 20.26
N VAL A 296 9.11 0.03 21.45
CA VAL A 296 8.04 -0.49 22.30
C VAL A 296 6.67 -0.03 21.80
N GLY A 297 6.56 1.20 21.31
CA GLY A 297 5.36 1.74 20.70
C GLY A 297 4.93 0.94 19.47
N ILE A 298 5.86 0.63 18.58
CA ILE A 298 5.60 -0.13 17.35
C ILE A 298 5.12 -1.54 17.70
N GLY A 299 5.85 -2.28 18.53
CA GLY A 299 5.46 -3.63 18.95
C GLY A 299 4.11 -3.67 19.68
N ARG A 300 3.70 -2.56 20.32
CA ARG A 300 2.38 -2.45 20.97
C ARG A 300 1.23 -2.25 19.97
N VAL A 301 1.48 -1.49 18.90
CA VAL A 301 0.47 -1.14 17.89
C VAL A 301 0.30 -2.26 16.85
N LEU A 302 1.39 -3.01 16.60
CA LEU A 302 1.47 -4.05 15.57
C LEU A 302 0.29 -5.02 15.52
N PRO A 303 -0.17 -5.65 16.63
CA PRO A 303 -1.28 -6.61 16.55
C PRO A 303 -2.58 -5.99 16.06
N GLY A 304 -2.83 -4.72 16.43
CA GLY A 304 -4.01 -4.00 15.94
C GLY A 304 -3.87 -3.57 14.49
N MET A 305 -2.66 -3.26 14.03
CA MET A 305 -2.40 -2.94 12.63
C MET A 305 -2.49 -4.18 11.74
N ILE A 306 -2.08 -5.36 12.21
CA ILE A 306 -2.27 -6.63 11.47
C ILE A 306 -3.77 -6.82 11.16
N VAL A 307 -4.63 -6.64 12.17
CA VAL A 307 -6.08 -6.73 11.97
C VAL A 307 -6.56 -5.65 11.00
N SER A 308 -6.07 -4.41 11.14
CA SER A 308 -6.50 -3.28 10.30
C SER A 308 -6.13 -3.49 8.83
N VAL A 309 -4.89 -3.88 8.54
CA VAL A 309 -4.44 -4.21 7.17
C VAL A 309 -5.26 -5.40 6.63
N ALA A 310 -5.44 -6.45 7.43
CA ALA A 310 -6.19 -7.63 6.99
C ALA A 310 -7.64 -7.32 6.58
N VAL A 311 -8.35 -6.45 7.31
CA VAL A 311 -9.76 -6.12 6.99
C VAL A 311 -9.91 -5.03 5.93
N THR A 312 -8.89 -4.21 5.71
CA THR A 312 -8.92 -3.11 4.74
C THR A 312 -8.41 -3.50 3.35
N LEU A 313 -7.76 -4.66 3.21
CA LEU A 313 -7.26 -5.17 1.92
C LEU A 313 -7.93 -6.47 1.43
N PRO A 314 -9.27 -6.59 1.50
CA PRO A 314 -9.98 -7.81 1.05
C PRO A 314 -9.77 -8.11 -0.43
N GLY A 315 -9.53 -7.10 -1.28
CA GLY A 315 -9.21 -7.31 -2.69
C GLY A 315 -7.89 -8.06 -2.88
N VAL A 316 -6.86 -7.71 -2.11
CA VAL A 316 -5.56 -8.39 -2.14
C VAL A 316 -5.70 -9.85 -1.70
N TRP A 317 -6.46 -10.11 -0.63
CA TRP A 317 -6.72 -11.48 -0.18
C TRP A 317 -7.47 -12.29 -1.23
N LEU A 318 -8.50 -11.70 -1.84
CA LEU A 318 -9.27 -12.37 -2.87
C LEU A 318 -8.40 -12.66 -4.10
N ALA A 319 -7.54 -11.72 -4.52
CA ALA A 319 -6.59 -11.93 -5.61
C ALA A 319 -5.62 -13.09 -5.32
N HIS A 320 -5.05 -13.17 -4.12
CA HIS A 320 -4.16 -14.28 -3.73
C HIS A 320 -4.92 -15.62 -3.67
N LEU A 321 -6.17 -15.63 -3.20
CA LEU A 321 -6.98 -16.85 -3.19
C LEU A 321 -7.29 -17.32 -4.62
N LEU A 322 -7.65 -16.40 -5.52
CA LEU A 322 -7.91 -16.72 -6.92
C LEU A 322 -6.63 -17.15 -7.68
N TRP A 323 -5.46 -16.75 -7.21
CA TRP A 323 -4.16 -17.16 -7.75
C TRP A 323 -3.72 -18.59 -7.35
N THR A 324 -4.36 -19.22 -6.36
CA THR A 324 -3.91 -20.54 -5.86
C THR A 324 -4.16 -21.67 -6.88
N PRO A 325 -3.11 -22.39 -7.32
CA PRO A 325 -3.30 -23.57 -8.16
C PRO A 325 -4.19 -24.62 -7.51
N GLY A 326 -5.19 -25.10 -8.25
CA GLY A 326 -6.18 -26.08 -7.76
C GLY A 326 -7.47 -25.45 -7.24
N ALA A 327 -7.51 -24.13 -6.99
CA ALA A 327 -8.77 -23.40 -7.04
C ALA A 327 -9.18 -23.36 -8.52
N THR A 328 -9.98 -24.32 -8.96
CA THR A 328 -10.57 -24.27 -10.31
C THR A 328 -11.71 -23.26 -10.26
N PRO A 329 -11.57 -22.02 -10.78
CA PRO A 329 -12.75 -21.25 -11.11
C PRO A 329 -13.53 -22.11 -12.11
N ARG A 330 -14.83 -22.31 -11.85
CA ARG A 330 -15.69 -22.95 -12.86
C ARG A 330 -15.51 -22.16 -14.16
N PRO A 331 -15.35 -22.80 -15.33
CA PRO A 331 -15.15 -22.12 -16.61
C PRO A 331 -16.29 -21.17 -17.01
N ALA A 332 -17.40 -21.15 -16.25
CA ALA A 332 -18.52 -20.23 -16.40
C ALA A 332 -18.32 -18.86 -15.69
N LEU A 333 -17.35 -18.72 -14.78
CA LEU A 333 -16.94 -17.43 -14.21
C LEU A 333 -15.85 -16.85 -15.12
N LEU A 334 -16.32 -16.21 -16.19
CA LEU A 334 -15.50 -15.54 -17.21
C LEU A 334 -14.53 -14.53 -16.58
N ASP A 335 -13.35 -14.40 -17.17
CA ASP A 335 -12.18 -13.59 -16.78
C ASP A 335 -12.53 -12.21 -16.16
N THR A 336 -13.47 -11.48 -16.78
CA THR A 336 -13.91 -10.16 -16.31
C THR A 336 -14.63 -10.17 -14.95
N GLN A 337 -15.39 -11.22 -14.63
CA GLN A 337 -16.17 -11.31 -13.39
C GLN A 337 -15.27 -11.47 -12.16
N LEU A 338 -14.10 -12.10 -12.32
CA LEU A 338 -13.13 -12.28 -11.23
C LEU A 338 -12.46 -10.96 -10.86
N ILE A 339 -12.00 -10.19 -11.84
CA ILE A 339 -11.43 -8.86 -11.61
C ILE A 339 -12.48 -7.94 -10.97
N GLN A 340 -13.72 -7.99 -11.44
CA GLN A 340 -14.83 -7.24 -10.86
C GLN A 340 -15.10 -7.61 -9.40
N ALA A 341 -14.99 -8.89 -9.05
CA ALA A 341 -15.12 -9.34 -7.66
C ALA A 341 -13.98 -8.80 -6.79
N VAL A 342 -12.75 -8.74 -7.32
CA VAL A 342 -11.60 -8.16 -6.63
C VAL A 342 -11.74 -6.65 -6.44
N ILE A 343 -12.20 -5.91 -7.46
CA ILE A 343 -12.52 -4.47 -7.37
C ILE A 343 -13.61 -4.23 -6.33
N LEU A 344 -14.68 -5.03 -6.37
CA LEU A 344 -15.79 -4.90 -5.43
C LEU A 344 -15.34 -5.20 -3.99
N ALA A 345 -14.54 -6.26 -3.81
CA ALA A 345 -13.92 -6.58 -2.53
C ALA A 345 -13.10 -5.39 -2.02
N GLN A 346 -12.24 -4.81 -2.86
CA GLN A 346 -11.45 -3.64 -2.48
C GLN A 346 -12.33 -2.42 -2.14
N GLY A 347 -13.44 -2.22 -2.85
CA GLY A 347 -14.48 -1.27 -2.48
C GLY A 347 -15.04 -1.51 -1.08
N PHE A 348 -15.32 -2.75 -0.70
CA PHE A 348 -15.71 -3.10 0.68
C PHE A 348 -14.62 -2.77 1.70
N GLY A 349 -13.34 -2.83 1.32
CA GLY A 349 -12.21 -2.40 2.15
C GLY A 349 -12.34 -0.96 2.66
N LEU A 350 -12.96 -0.07 1.87
CA LEU A 350 -13.22 1.32 2.26
C LEU A 350 -14.09 1.43 3.52
N ALA A 351 -15.05 0.51 3.71
CA ALA A 351 -15.91 0.52 4.89
C ALA A 351 -15.14 0.27 6.21
N PHE A 352 -13.93 -0.29 6.10
CA PHE A 352 -13.11 -0.66 7.24
C PHE A 352 -11.95 0.30 7.51
N VAL A 353 -11.81 1.41 6.78
CA VAL A 353 -10.62 2.27 6.92
C VAL A 353 -10.46 2.93 8.30
N ALA A 354 -11.56 3.12 9.04
CA ALA A 354 -11.51 3.63 10.40
C ALA A 354 -10.72 2.73 11.36
N TRP A 355 -10.48 1.46 10.98
CA TRP A 355 -9.65 0.54 11.75
C TRP A 355 -8.22 1.05 11.91
N PHE A 356 -7.65 1.81 10.96
CA PHE A 356 -6.29 2.35 11.10
C PHE A 356 -6.15 3.38 12.23
N ALA A 357 -7.22 4.09 12.59
CA ALA A 357 -7.18 5.13 13.63
C ALA A 357 -7.10 4.56 15.06
N VAL A 358 -7.61 3.34 15.29
CA VAL A 358 -7.79 2.79 16.65
C VAL A 358 -6.49 2.26 17.29
N PRO A 359 -5.68 1.41 16.61
CA PRO A 359 -4.51 0.75 17.20
C PRO A 359 -3.49 1.74 17.76
N VAL A 360 -3.38 2.90 17.12
CA VAL A 360 -2.42 3.97 17.45
C VAL A 360 -2.60 4.49 18.87
N TRP A 361 -3.83 4.56 19.35
CA TRP A 361 -4.18 5.21 20.63
C TRP A 361 -4.65 4.24 21.71
N ARG A 362 -5.04 3.02 21.34
CA ARG A 362 -5.61 2.03 22.27
C ARG A 362 -4.62 0.92 22.64
N ARG A 363 -5.07 -0.02 23.46
CA ARG A 363 -4.30 -1.25 23.77
C ARG A 363 -4.60 -2.32 22.72
N PRO A 364 -3.63 -3.18 22.39
CA PRO A 364 -3.84 -4.31 21.48
C PRO A 364 -4.72 -5.36 22.15
N SER A 365 -6.03 -5.25 21.98
CA SER A 365 -6.98 -6.32 22.23
C SER A 365 -8.21 -6.13 21.35
N VAL A 366 -8.80 -7.22 20.87
CA VAL A 366 -9.98 -7.17 19.97
C VAL A 366 -11.11 -6.34 20.61
N ARG A 367 -11.38 -6.56 21.91
CA ARG A 367 -12.39 -5.79 22.65
C ARG A 367 -12.06 -4.29 22.72
N SER A 368 -10.78 -3.94 22.87
CA SER A 368 -10.32 -2.54 22.90
C SER A 368 -10.41 -1.88 21.52
N LEU A 369 -10.12 -2.63 20.46
CA LEU A 369 -10.27 -2.18 19.07
C LEU A 369 -11.74 -1.91 18.74
N LEU A 370 -12.63 -2.88 19.01
CA LEU A 370 -14.07 -2.73 18.77
C LEU A 370 -14.68 -1.57 19.58
N LYS A 371 -14.32 -1.44 20.86
CA LYS A 371 -14.74 -0.29 21.66
C LYS A 371 -14.21 1.02 21.08
N GLY A 372 -12.93 1.08 20.72
CA GLY A 372 -12.31 2.26 20.13
C GLY A 372 -12.98 2.67 18.82
N LEU A 373 -13.29 1.69 17.97
CA LEU A 373 -14.04 1.90 16.74
C LEU A 373 -15.44 2.47 17.01
N GLY A 374 -16.17 1.91 17.98
CA GLY A 374 -17.47 2.45 18.40
C GLY A 374 -17.41 3.85 19.03
N TRP A 375 -16.29 4.23 19.65
CA TRP A 375 -16.04 5.61 20.10
C TRP A 375 -15.79 6.54 18.91
N ILE A 376 -14.89 6.16 18.00
CA ILE A 376 -14.58 6.92 16.80
C ILE A 376 -15.84 7.16 15.97
N TRP A 377 -16.69 6.14 15.77
CA TRP A 377 -17.95 6.31 15.05
C TRP A 377 -18.92 7.28 15.71
N ARG A 378 -18.95 7.34 17.05
CA ARG A 378 -19.83 8.24 17.81
C ARG A 378 -19.32 9.67 17.87
N GLU A 379 -18.01 9.87 17.83
CA GLU A 379 -17.40 11.18 18.02
C GLU A 379 -16.97 11.86 16.71
N GLN A 380 -16.43 11.12 15.74
CA GLN A 380 -15.76 11.69 14.56
C GLN A 380 -16.06 10.95 13.24
N GLY A 381 -17.06 10.08 13.22
CA GLY A 381 -17.33 9.22 12.06
C GLY A 381 -17.66 9.97 10.77
N GLY A 382 -18.39 11.09 10.83
CA GLY A 382 -18.67 11.93 9.66
C GLY A 382 -17.41 12.59 9.08
N ARG A 383 -16.45 12.93 9.95
CA ARG A 383 -15.15 13.48 9.52
C ARG A 383 -14.27 12.43 8.86
N ILE A 384 -14.24 11.19 9.38
CA ILE A 384 -13.51 10.08 8.74
C ILE A 384 -14.03 9.82 7.34
N TRP A 385 -15.36 9.79 7.17
CA TRP A 385 -15.96 9.63 5.86
C TRP A 385 -15.50 10.75 4.91
N THR A 386 -15.63 12.01 5.31
CA THR A 386 -15.28 13.16 4.46
C THR A 386 -13.80 13.17 4.10
N LEU A 387 -12.91 12.92 5.06
CA LEU A 387 -11.47 12.84 4.81
C LEU A 387 -11.11 11.69 3.85
N THR A 388 -11.85 10.58 3.91
CA THR A 388 -11.66 9.44 3.00
C THR A 388 -12.19 9.77 1.60
N VAL A 389 -13.33 10.46 1.49
CA VAL A 389 -13.85 10.98 0.20
C VAL A 389 -12.87 11.96 -0.43
N LEU A 390 -12.31 12.89 0.36
CA LEU A 390 -11.31 13.84 -0.13
C LEU A 390 -10.04 13.13 -0.62
N ALA A 391 -9.56 12.12 0.12
CA ALA A 391 -8.40 11.33 -0.30
C ALA A 391 -8.68 10.51 -1.57
N ALA A 392 -9.86 9.88 -1.66
CA ALA A 392 -10.31 9.14 -2.84
C ALA A 392 -10.42 10.07 -4.06
N ALA A 393 -11.06 11.22 -3.91
CA ALA A 393 -11.20 12.22 -4.96
C ALA A 393 -9.83 12.77 -5.41
N ALA A 394 -8.95 13.11 -4.47
CA ALA A 394 -7.61 13.59 -4.80
C ALA A 394 -6.81 12.54 -5.59
N ASN A 395 -6.86 11.27 -5.15
CA ASN A 395 -6.14 10.18 -5.82
C ASN A 395 -6.71 9.90 -7.21
N GLY A 396 -8.04 9.92 -7.34
CA GLY A 396 -8.71 9.69 -8.61
C GLY A 396 -8.54 10.83 -9.61
N VAL A 397 -8.63 12.09 -9.19
CA VAL A 397 -8.38 13.25 -10.05
C VAL A 397 -6.92 13.26 -10.51
N PHE A 398 -5.97 13.03 -9.61
CA PHE A 398 -4.57 12.96 -9.99
C PHE A 398 -4.32 11.83 -11.01
N ALA A 399 -4.88 10.65 -10.76
CA ALA A 399 -4.71 9.50 -11.64
C ALA A 399 -5.34 9.71 -13.02
N PHE A 400 -6.52 10.32 -13.06
CA PHE A 400 -7.15 10.76 -14.29
C PHE A 400 -6.25 11.71 -15.09
N LEU A 401 -5.71 12.75 -14.45
CA LEU A 401 -4.89 13.75 -15.14
C LEU A 401 -3.59 13.14 -15.68
N VAL A 402 -2.86 12.40 -14.85
CA VAL A 402 -1.59 11.78 -15.26
C VAL A 402 -1.79 10.75 -16.36
N THR A 403 -2.77 9.85 -16.19
CA THR A 403 -3.08 8.84 -17.20
C THR A 403 -3.50 9.50 -18.50
N GLY A 404 -4.41 10.49 -18.43
CA GLY A 404 -4.87 11.24 -19.58
C GLY A 404 -3.73 11.94 -20.32
N MET A 405 -2.79 12.57 -19.61
CA MET A 405 -1.62 13.21 -20.21
C MET A 405 -0.66 12.21 -20.86
N LEU A 406 -0.34 11.10 -20.19
CA LEU A 406 0.64 10.13 -20.66
C LEU A 406 0.12 9.29 -21.82
N LEU A 407 -1.19 9.02 -21.89
CA LEU A 407 -1.82 8.33 -23.02
C LEU A 407 -1.87 9.18 -24.30
N GLN A 408 -1.66 10.50 -24.23
CA GLN A 408 -1.52 11.34 -25.42
C GLN A 408 -0.14 11.22 -26.07
N LEU A 409 0.84 10.64 -25.36
CA LEU A 409 2.18 10.43 -25.89
C LEU A 409 2.18 9.28 -26.89
N THR A 410 3.16 9.26 -27.79
CA THR A 410 3.35 8.12 -28.69
C THR A 410 3.51 6.84 -27.87
N PRO A 411 2.79 5.76 -28.19
CA PRO A 411 2.90 4.50 -27.46
C PRO A 411 4.34 4.00 -27.41
N ARG A 412 4.89 3.89 -26.20
CA ARG A 412 6.21 3.33 -25.92
C ARG A 412 6.10 2.37 -24.75
N SER A 413 7.00 1.39 -24.70
CA SER A 413 7.06 0.38 -23.63
C SER A 413 7.13 0.96 -22.22
N TRP A 414 7.67 2.16 -22.06
CA TRP A 414 7.82 2.84 -20.77
C TRP A 414 6.56 3.59 -20.30
N VAL A 415 5.56 3.83 -21.16
CA VAL A 415 4.42 4.72 -20.82
C VAL A 415 3.57 4.14 -19.70
N LEU A 416 3.21 2.86 -19.74
CA LEU A 416 2.45 2.21 -18.67
C LEU A 416 3.22 2.20 -17.35
N ALA A 417 4.51 1.89 -17.42
CA ALA A 417 5.44 1.92 -16.30
C ALA A 417 5.50 3.32 -15.66
N ALA A 418 5.57 4.37 -16.48
CA ALA A 418 5.54 5.75 -16.01
C ALA A 418 4.20 6.11 -15.35
N ILE A 419 3.07 5.74 -15.95
CA ILE A 419 1.74 5.94 -15.36
C ILE A 419 1.70 5.31 -13.98
N ALA A 420 1.97 4.01 -13.86
CA ALA A 420 1.93 3.26 -12.61
C ALA A 420 2.73 3.97 -11.50
N GLY A 421 3.93 4.49 -11.82
CA GLY A 421 4.75 5.20 -10.85
C GLY A 421 4.23 6.51 -10.37
N TYR A 422 3.83 7.36 -11.31
CA TYR A 422 3.25 8.64 -10.92
C TYR A 422 2.00 8.42 -10.06
N LEU A 423 1.19 7.41 -10.39
CA LEU A 423 0.06 7.02 -9.55
C LEU A 423 0.53 6.59 -8.16
N GLU A 424 1.56 5.74 -8.06
CA GLU A 424 2.08 5.23 -6.79
C GLU A 424 2.65 6.33 -5.92
N TYR A 425 3.38 7.28 -6.51
CA TYR A 425 3.92 8.43 -5.81
C TYR A 425 2.85 9.34 -5.24
N ALA A 426 1.86 9.69 -6.06
CA ALA A 426 0.77 10.53 -5.60
C ALA A 426 -0.11 9.80 -4.58
N GLY A 427 -0.43 8.54 -4.84
CA GLY A 427 -1.19 7.68 -3.94
C GLY A 427 -0.54 7.55 -2.58
N LEU A 428 0.79 7.40 -2.53
CA LEU A 428 1.55 7.35 -1.29
C LEU A 428 1.47 8.68 -0.54
N PHE A 429 1.72 9.80 -1.22
CA PHE A 429 1.65 11.11 -0.58
C PHE A 429 0.26 11.41 -0.02
N ILE A 430 -0.78 11.22 -0.84
CA ILE A 430 -2.19 11.39 -0.46
C ILE A 430 -2.54 10.45 0.69
N GLY A 431 -2.11 9.19 0.60
CA GLY A 431 -2.28 8.19 1.63
C GLY A 431 -1.61 8.58 2.95
N LEU A 432 -0.41 9.15 2.94
CA LEU A 432 0.30 9.58 4.15
C LEU A 432 -0.42 10.75 4.83
N VAL A 433 -0.90 11.71 4.03
CA VAL A 433 -1.74 12.81 4.53
C VAL A 433 -3.03 12.27 5.13
N TRP A 434 -3.67 11.32 4.45
CA TRP A 434 -4.88 10.67 4.93
C TRP A 434 -4.67 9.88 6.23
N LEU A 435 -3.60 9.08 6.32
CA LEU A 435 -3.23 8.36 7.53
C LEU A 435 -2.94 9.32 8.69
N ALA A 436 -2.22 10.42 8.43
CA ALA A 436 -1.97 11.46 9.43
C ALA A 436 -3.28 12.12 9.91
N CYS A 437 -4.25 12.33 9.02
CA CYS A 437 -5.58 12.79 9.38
C CYS A 437 -6.31 11.76 10.27
N LEU A 438 -6.20 10.46 9.98
CA LEU A 438 -6.78 9.40 10.81
C LEU A 438 -6.14 9.32 12.20
N VAL A 439 -4.82 9.54 12.30
CA VAL A 439 -4.11 9.62 13.58
C VAL A 439 -4.61 10.80 14.39
N GLU A 440 -4.77 11.98 13.77
CA GLU A 440 -5.31 13.19 14.41
C GLU A 440 -6.76 13.00 14.86
N VAL A 441 -7.61 12.42 14.02
CA VAL A 441 -9.00 12.08 14.38
C VAL A 441 -9.02 11.10 15.55
N GLY A 442 -8.13 10.11 15.56
CA GLY A 442 -7.98 9.17 16.66
C GLY A 442 -7.60 9.86 17.97
N GLU A 443 -6.73 10.87 17.93
CA GLU A 443 -6.35 11.66 19.10
C GLU A 443 -7.52 12.46 19.68
N GLN A 444 -8.31 13.07 18.80
CA GLN A 444 -9.47 13.88 19.19
C GLN A 444 -10.65 13.02 19.69
N ALA A 445 -10.85 11.83 19.10
CA ALA A 445 -12.00 10.98 19.39
C ALA A 445 -11.79 10.05 20.59
N LEU A 446 -10.57 9.53 20.76
CA LEU A 446 -10.33 8.47 21.73
C LEU A 446 -9.88 9.09 23.04
N PRO A 447 -10.58 8.83 24.17
CA PRO A 447 -10.06 9.18 25.47
C PRO A 447 -8.77 8.41 25.64
N VAL A 448 -7.65 9.12 25.50
CA VAL A 448 -6.32 8.60 25.80
C VAL A 448 -6.44 8.13 27.23
N SER A 449 -6.24 6.84 27.47
CA SER A 449 -6.04 6.40 28.84
C SER A 449 -4.78 7.12 29.28
N THR A 450 -4.94 8.24 29.97
CA THR A 450 -3.92 8.88 30.79
C THR A 450 -3.47 7.74 31.68
N ILE A 451 -2.40 7.07 31.27
CA ILE A 451 -1.60 6.31 32.20
C ILE A 451 -1.11 7.41 33.08
N THR A 452 -1.76 7.53 34.25
CA THR A 452 -1.29 8.30 35.38
C THR A 452 0.21 8.30 35.32
N SER A 453 0.78 9.48 35.05
CA SER A 453 2.09 9.81 35.54
C SER A 453 2.01 9.50 37.04
N SER A 454 2.44 8.31 37.44
CA SER A 454 2.89 8.06 38.79
C SER A 454 4.22 8.79 38.95
N THR A 455 4.20 10.10 38.71
CA THR A 455 5.12 11.06 39.29
C THR A 455 4.89 10.95 40.79
N GLY A 456 5.90 10.39 41.45
CA GLY A 456 6.12 10.33 42.89
C GLY A 456 4.94 10.65 43.79
N SER A 457 4.41 9.62 44.45
CA SER A 457 4.09 9.81 45.86
C SER A 457 5.35 10.36 46.52
N PRO A 458 5.36 11.57 47.10
CA PRO A 458 6.50 11.98 47.90
C PRO A 458 6.58 10.97 49.04
N ALA A 459 7.70 10.26 49.11
CA ALA A 459 8.04 9.46 50.25
C ALA A 459 7.84 10.35 51.48
N ARG A 460 6.84 10.04 52.30
CA ARG A 460 6.77 10.52 53.68
C ARG A 460 8.04 10.00 54.35
N SER A 461 9.07 10.84 54.39
CA SER A 461 10.21 10.67 55.27
C SER A 461 9.66 10.76 56.69
N GLY A 462 9.39 9.60 57.28
CA GLY A 462 9.20 9.46 58.72
C GLY A 462 10.52 9.80 59.40
N VAL A 463 10.73 11.07 59.68
CA VAL A 463 11.71 11.50 60.67
C VAL A 463 11.00 11.42 62.01
N ALA A 464 11.37 10.41 62.80
CA ALA A 464 10.98 10.31 64.20
C ALA A 464 11.57 11.50 64.97
N PRO A 465 10.81 12.18 65.83
CA PRO A 465 11.40 13.13 66.77
C PRO A 465 12.11 12.33 67.86
N THR A 466 13.43 12.21 67.74
CA THR A 466 14.28 11.88 68.88
C THR A 466 14.21 13.05 69.85
N GLY A 467 13.61 12.82 71.02
CA GLY A 467 13.73 13.71 72.15
C GLY A 467 15.19 13.86 72.57
N VAL A 468 15.58 15.08 72.91
CA VAL A 468 16.75 15.35 73.73
C VAL A 468 16.34 16.36 74.79
N VAL A 469 16.55 15.92 76.02
CA VAL A 469 16.51 16.64 77.28
C VAL A 469 17.56 17.74 77.28
N GLY A 470 17.19 18.92 77.78
CA GLY A 470 18.06 20.08 78.02
C GLY A 470 17.24 21.25 78.51
#